data_AF-A0A914WUC9-F1
#
_entry.id   AF-A0A914WUC9-F1
#
_cell.length_a   1.000
_cell.length_b   1.000
_cell.length_c   1.000
_cell.angle_alpha   90.00
_cell.angle_beta   90.00
_cell.angle_gamma   90.00
#
_symmetry.space_group_name_H-M   'P 1'
#
loop_
_entity.id
_entity.type
_entity.pdbx_description
1 polymer ?
#
loop_
_entity_poly.entity_id
_entity_poly.type
_entity_poly.pdbx_seq_one_letter_code
_entity_poly.pdbx_strand_id
1 'polypeptide(L)'
;MGSVCSGGAQPVGSWAGSEAENPFETRFNKKERQCLRETWQQLNEPKDIVGTVFVEIIEANPELRKVFGVERAPKAGMLKMPKLGGHVARFTELIEQMTSFLGYTENLLGAWQLARKAGRMH
;
A
#
# COMPACT_ATOMS: atom_id res chain seq x y z
N MET A 1 32.37 39.62 -17.90
CA MET A 1 32.28 38.20 -17.49
C MET A 1 31.39 38.13 -16.27
N GLY A 2 30.11 37.85 -16.46
CA GLY A 2 29.12 37.78 -15.37
C GLY A 2 29.13 36.41 -14.72
N SER A 3 29.35 36.37 -13.42
CA SER A 3 29.15 35.18 -12.58
C SER A 3 27.69 35.16 -12.13
N VAL A 4 26.90 34.24 -12.68
CA VAL A 4 25.54 33.98 -12.22
C VAL A 4 25.61 32.86 -11.19
N CYS A 5 25.39 33.19 -9.93
CA CYS A 5 25.11 32.22 -8.88
C CYS A 5 23.81 31.48 -9.23
N SER A 6 23.92 30.23 -9.68
CA SER A 6 22.77 29.34 -9.76
C SER A 6 22.39 28.92 -8.34
N GLY A 7 21.36 29.55 -7.78
CA GLY A 7 20.65 29.04 -6.62
C GLY A 7 20.09 27.67 -6.95
N GLY A 8 20.66 26.62 -6.37
CA GLY A 8 20.16 25.27 -6.49
C GLY A 8 18.77 25.18 -5.88
N ALA A 9 17.75 25.01 -6.73
CA ALA A 9 16.45 24.57 -6.28
C ALA A 9 16.65 23.21 -5.57
N GLN A 10 16.25 23.11 -4.30
CA GLN A 10 16.20 21.83 -3.62
C GLN A 10 15.22 20.92 -4.38
N PRO A 11 15.61 19.68 -4.73
CA PRO A 11 14.69 18.75 -5.35
C PRO A 11 13.62 18.39 -4.33
N VAL A 12 12.37 18.71 -4.66
CA VAL A 12 11.19 18.22 -3.94
C VAL A 12 11.24 16.69 -3.99
N GLY A 13 11.64 16.05 -2.89
CA GLY A 13 11.44 14.60 -2.72
C GLY A 13 12.64 13.75 -2.30
N SER A 14 13.79 14.30 -1.92
CA SER A 14 14.89 13.47 -1.40
C SER A 14 14.72 13.11 0.08
N TRP A 15 13.74 12.26 0.39
CA TRP A 15 13.69 11.52 1.67
C TRP A 15 14.61 10.28 1.63
N ALA A 16 15.71 10.37 0.89
CA ALA A 16 16.79 9.39 0.94
C ALA A 16 17.60 9.50 2.25
N GLY A 17 17.36 10.52 3.06
CA GLY A 17 17.77 10.61 4.46
C GLY A 17 16.56 10.99 5.32
N SER A 18 16.31 10.45 6.50
CA SER A 18 17.14 9.62 7.37
C SER A 18 16.46 8.25 7.60
N GLU A 19 17.23 7.17 7.62
CA GLU A 19 16.74 5.85 8.11
C GLU A 19 16.11 5.99 9.51
N ALA A 20 16.64 6.92 10.31
CA ALA A 20 16.18 7.25 11.66
C ALA A 20 14.72 7.76 11.77
N GLU A 21 14.10 8.21 10.68
CA GLU A 21 12.71 8.69 10.68
C GLU A 21 11.71 7.68 10.08
N ASN A 22 12.18 6.52 9.62
CA ASN A 22 11.31 5.53 9.02
C ASN A 22 10.25 5.06 10.04
N PRO A 23 8.95 5.29 9.82
CA PRO A 23 7.92 4.87 10.77
C PRO A 23 7.86 3.35 10.93
N PHE A 24 8.27 2.58 9.91
CA PHE A 24 8.31 1.12 9.99
C PHE A 24 9.45 0.59 10.88
N GLU A 25 10.47 1.42 11.11
CA GLU A 25 11.59 1.11 12.00
C GLU A 25 11.35 1.65 13.41
N THR A 26 10.85 2.88 13.51
CA THR A 26 10.66 3.58 14.79
C THR A 26 9.39 3.17 15.56
N ARG A 27 8.37 2.64 14.87
CA ARG A 27 7.08 2.27 15.49
C ARG A 27 6.89 0.78 15.70
N PHE A 28 7.62 -0.06 14.98
CA PHE A 28 7.51 -1.50 15.08
C PHE A 28 8.83 -2.09 15.51
N ASN A 29 8.83 -2.90 16.57
CA ASN A 29 9.97 -3.73 16.90
C ASN A 29 10.04 -4.96 15.98
N LYS A 30 11.16 -5.70 16.03
CA LYS A 30 11.39 -6.87 15.17
C LYS A 30 10.32 -7.95 15.33
N LYS A 31 9.88 -8.25 16.55
CA LYS A 31 8.88 -9.29 16.81
C LYS A 31 7.52 -8.92 16.24
N GLU A 32 7.14 -7.64 16.32
CA GLU A 32 5.89 -7.14 15.74
C GLU A 32 5.90 -7.27 14.22
N ARG A 33 7.02 -6.93 13.56
CA ARG A 33 7.14 -7.09 12.10
C ARG A 33 7.11 -8.55 11.66
N GLN A 34 7.77 -9.45 12.41
CA GLN A 34 7.70 -10.89 12.17
C GLN A 34 6.28 -11.41 12.33
N CYS A 35 5.58 -11.00 13.39
CA CYS A 35 4.17 -11.35 13.63
C CYS A 35 3.28 -10.90 12.45
N LEU A 36 3.47 -9.69 11.90
CA LEU A 36 2.73 -9.25 10.71
C LEU A 36 2.93 -10.18 9.50
N ARG A 37 4.15 -10.70 9.29
CA ARG A 37 4.42 -11.64 8.21
C ARG A 37 3.80 -13.01 8.47
N GLU A 38 4.03 -13.55 9.65
CA GLU A 38 3.57 -14.90 10.01
C GLU A 38 2.04 -14.99 9.98
N THR A 39 1.35 -13.98 10.54
CA THR A 39 -0.12 -13.94 10.56
C THR A 39 -0.71 -13.77 9.16
N TRP A 40 -0.09 -12.97 8.30
CA TRP A 40 -0.51 -12.86 6.90
C TRP A 40 -0.35 -14.18 6.15
N GLN A 41 0.76 -14.90 6.34
CA GLN A 41 1.00 -16.20 5.71
C GLN A 41 0.06 -17.32 6.18
N GLN A 42 -0.56 -17.16 7.35
CA GLN A 42 -1.55 -18.11 7.87
C GLN A 42 -2.96 -17.90 7.26
N LEU A 43 -3.19 -16.82 6.52
CA LEU A 43 -4.46 -16.58 5.86
C LEU A 43 -4.65 -17.56 4.70
N ASN A 44 -5.78 -18.26 4.70
CA ASN A 44 -6.23 -19.02 3.54
C ASN A 44 -6.88 -18.05 2.55
N GLU A 45 -6.42 -18.06 1.29
CA GLU A 45 -6.95 -17.21 0.22
C GLU A 45 -7.05 -15.72 0.60
N PRO A 46 -5.91 -15.04 0.91
CA PRO A 46 -5.92 -13.65 1.39
C PRO A 46 -6.61 -12.67 0.42
N LYS A 47 -6.60 -12.95 -0.88
CA LYS A 47 -7.30 -12.15 -1.89
C LYS A 47 -8.82 -12.14 -1.69
N ASP A 48 -9.40 -13.26 -1.28
CA ASP A 48 -10.85 -13.37 -1.06
C ASP A 48 -11.26 -12.62 0.22
N ILE A 49 -10.42 -12.67 1.25
CA ILE A 49 -10.58 -11.87 2.47
C ILE A 49 -10.52 -10.38 2.14
N VAL A 50 -9.47 -9.94 1.43
CA VAL A 50 -9.32 -8.55 0.99
C VAL A 50 -10.52 -8.13 0.12
N GLY A 51 -10.97 -8.99 -0.79
CA GLY A 51 -12.14 -8.72 -1.62
C GLY A 51 -13.41 -8.50 -0.80
N THR A 52 -13.63 -9.33 0.22
CA THR A 52 -14.77 -9.18 1.14
C THR A 52 -14.72 -7.83 1.87
N VAL A 53 -13.56 -7.46 2.42
CA VAL A 53 -13.35 -6.17 3.09
C VAL A 53 -13.61 -4.99 2.13
N PHE A 54 -13.12 -5.05 0.90
CA PHE A 54 -13.37 -3.98 -0.09
C PHE A 54 -14.84 -3.83 -0.46
N VAL A 55 -15.58 -4.94 -0.57
CA VAL A 55 -17.03 -4.89 -0.80
C VAL A 55 -17.73 -4.22 0.38
N GLU A 56 -17.38 -4.56 1.61
CA GLU A 56 -17.95 -3.92 2.81
C GLU A 56 -17.64 -2.42 2.88
N ILE A 57 -16.40 -2.02 2.57
CA ILE A 57 -16.01 -0.60 2.48
C ILE A 57 -16.88 0.14 1.48
N ILE A 58 -17.11 -0.42 0.29
CA ILE A 58 -17.94 0.20 -0.76
C ILE A 58 -19.42 0.24 -0.36
N GLU A 59 -19.92 -0.76 0.38
CA GLU A 59 -21.29 -0.76 0.90
C GLU A 59 -21.49 0.32 1.97
N ALA A 60 -20.49 0.51 2.84
CA ALA A 60 -20.51 1.57 3.85
C ALA A 60 -20.31 2.99 3.25
N ASN A 61 -19.69 3.09 2.07
CA ASN A 61 -19.32 4.34 1.42
C ASN A 61 -19.80 4.35 -0.06
N PRO A 62 -21.10 4.59 -0.32
CA PRO A 62 -21.70 4.45 -1.65
C PRO A 62 -21.07 5.29 -2.75
N GLU A 63 -20.43 6.42 -2.42
CA GLU A 63 -19.70 7.28 -3.34
C GLU A 63 -18.51 6.55 -4.01
N LEU A 64 -17.94 5.55 -3.34
CA LEU A 64 -16.85 4.73 -3.88
C LEU A 64 -17.33 3.81 -5.01
N ARG A 65 -18.64 3.57 -5.15
CA ARG A 65 -19.17 2.72 -6.23
C ARG A 65 -18.78 3.24 -7.61
N LYS A 66 -18.78 4.57 -7.80
CA LYS A 66 -18.36 5.20 -9.05
C LYS A 66 -16.86 5.07 -9.29
N VAL A 67 -16.06 5.24 -8.24
CA VAL A 67 -14.60 5.10 -8.29
C VAL A 67 -14.21 3.70 -8.76
N PHE A 68 -14.85 2.67 -8.19
CA PHE A 68 -14.57 1.27 -8.48
C PHE A 68 -15.38 0.68 -9.65
N GLY A 69 -16.23 1.47 -10.33
CA GLY A 69 -16.99 1.03 -11.50
C GLY A 69 -18.01 -0.08 -11.20
N VAL A 70 -18.67 0.00 -10.04
CA VAL A 70 -19.64 -0.97 -9.53
C VAL A 70 -21.02 -0.34 -9.29
N GLU A 71 -21.32 0.80 -9.91
CA GLU A 71 -22.54 1.57 -9.68
C GLU A 71 -23.82 0.74 -9.84
N ARG A 72 -23.83 -0.14 -10.85
CA ARG A 72 -24.97 -1.00 -11.19
C ARG A 72 -24.74 -2.48 -10.84
N ALA A 73 -23.57 -2.83 -10.30
CA ALA A 73 -23.24 -4.21 -10.02
C ALA A 73 -23.94 -4.66 -8.71
N PRO A 74 -24.61 -5.84 -8.69
CA PRO A 74 -25.04 -6.44 -7.44
C PRO A 74 -23.81 -6.84 -6.60
N LYS A 75 -23.96 -6.92 -5.28
CA LYS A 75 -22.87 -7.27 -4.33
C LYS A 75 -22.04 -8.48 -4.80
N ALA A 76 -22.72 -9.59 -5.12
CA ALA A 76 -22.10 -10.84 -5.58
C ALA A 76 -21.34 -10.71 -6.93
N GLY A 77 -21.61 -9.65 -7.70
CA GLY A 77 -20.95 -9.38 -8.97
C GLY A 77 -19.82 -8.34 -8.89
N MET A 78 -19.69 -7.61 -7.77
CA MET A 78 -18.77 -6.47 -7.67
C MET A 78 -17.31 -6.89 -7.92
N LEU A 79 -16.85 -8.00 -7.33
CA LEU A 79 -15.47 -8.47 -7.49
C LEU A 79 -15.13 -8.96 -8.90
N LYS A 80 -16.14 -9.24 -9.74
CA LYS A 80 -15.95 -9.57 -11.15
C LYS A 80 -15.74 -8.32 -12.01
N MET A 81 -16.03 -7.14 -11.48
CA MET A 81 -15.86 -5.89 -12.22
C MET A 81 -14.37 -5.54 -12.34
N PRO A 82 -13.86 -5.20 -13.54
CA PRO A 82 -12.42 -5.08 -13.79
C PRO A 82 -11.70 -4.10 -12.87
N LYS A 83 -12.33 -2.96 -12.56
CA LYS A 83 -11.74 -1.94 -11.69
C LYS A 83 -11.60 -2.43 -10.25
N LEU A 84 -12.67 -2.93 -9.64
CA LEU A 84 -12.64 -3.44 -8.27
C LEU A 84 -11.79 -4.71 -8.16
N GLY A 85 -12.06 -5.73 -8.97
CA GLY A 85 -11.34 -7.00 -8.93
C GLY A 85 -9.84 -6.82 -9.18
N GLY A 86 -9.48 -5.93 -10.11
CA GLY A 86 -8.08 -5.55 -10.33
C GLY A 86 -7.47 -4.78 -9.17
N HIS A 87 -8.21 -3.90 -8.50
CA HIS A 87 -7.71 -3.18 -7.33
C HIS A 87 -7.50 -4.12 -6.14
N VAL A 88 -8.44 -5.04 -5.88
CA VAL A 88 -8.31 -6.08 -4.85
C VAL A 88 -7.07 -6.93 -5.06
N ALA A 89 -6.79 -7.35 -6.29
CA ALA A 89 -5.58 -8.11 -6.62
C ALA A 89 -4.30 -7.29 -6.30
N ARG A 90 -4.20 -6.06 -6.81
CA ARG A 90 -3.05 -5.18 -6.57
C ARG A 90 -2.86 -4.82 -5.10
N PHE A 91 -3.94 -4.64 -4.36
CA PHE A 91 -3.87 -4.36 -2.92
C PHE A 91 -3.40 -5.59 -2.14
N THR A 92 -3.88 -6.78 -2.51
CA THR A 92 -3.40 -8.04 -1.91
C THR A 92 -1.90 -8.22 -2.15
N GLU A 93 -1.42 -7.97 -3.37
CA GLU A 93 0.00 -7.99 -3.71
C GLU A 93 0.82 -6.94 -2.95
N LEU A 94 0.26 -5.73 -2.75
CA LEU A 94 0.89 -4.67 -1.96
C LEU A 94 1.12 -5.12 -0.51
N ILE A 95 0.13 -5.77 0.12
CA ILE A 95 0.25 -6.27 1.50
C ILE A 95 1.20 -7.46 1.57
N GLU A 96 1.17 -8.38 0.60
CA GLU A 96 2.14 -9.49 0.50
C GLU A 96 3.57 -8.98 0.45
N GLN A 97 3.84 -8.00 -0.43
CA GLN A 97 5.16 -7.41 -0.56
C GLN A 97 5.56 -6.61 0.70
N MET A 98 4.64 -5.84 1.27
CA MET A 98 4.87 -5.06 2.48
C MET A 98 5.26 -5.95 3.66
N THR A 99 4.48 -6.99 3.93
CA THR A 99 4.75 -7.91 5.05
C THR A 99 6.04 -8.71 4.83
N SER A 100 6.37 -9.06 3.58
CA SER A 100 7.66 -9.67 3.25
C SER A 100 8.85 -8.73 3.50
N PHE A 101 8.73 -7.44 3.16
CA PHE A 101 9.75 -6.43 3.46
C PHE A 101 9.93 -6.21 4.96
N LEU A 102 8.84 -6.13 5.71
CA LEU A 102 8.90 -5.87 7.15
C LEU A 102 9.39 -7.06 7.97
N GLY A 103 8.78 -8.24 7.76
CA GLY A 103 8.89 -9.38 8.67
C GLY A 103 9.73 -10.55 8.17
N TYR A 104 10.10 -10.57 6.88
CA TYR A 104 10.94 -11.63 6.31
C TYR A 104 12.34 -11.14 5.92
N THR A 105 12.42 -10.14 5.02
CA THR A 105 13.71 -9.63 4.51
C THR A 105 14.32 -8.52 5.35
N GLU A 106 13.56 -7.95 6.30
CA GLU A 106 13.90 -6.75 7.06
C GLU A 106 14.33 -5.55 6.18
N ASN A 107 13.83 -5.48 4.95
CA ASN A 107 14.01 -4.35 4.05
C ASN A 107 13.08 -3.18 4.41
N LEU A 108 13.34 -2.52 5.55
CA LEU A 108 12.49 -1.47 6.09
C LEU A 108 12.46 -0.22 5.19
N LEU A 109 13.58 0.10 4.54
CA LEU A 109 13.65 1.18 3.57
C LEU A 109 12.77 0.86 2.35
N GLY A 110 12.81 -0.37 1.85
CA GLY A 110 11.95 -0.84 0.76
C GLY A 110 10.47 -0.79 1.13
N ALA A 111 10.10 -1.20 2.34
CA ALA A 111 8.74 -1.07 2.86
C ALA A 111 8.26 0.40 2.85
N TRP A 112 9.10 1.30 3.34
CA TRP A 112 8.77 2.72 3.36
C TRP A 112 8.63 3.32 1.97
N GLN A 113 9.56 3.00 1.07
CA GLN A 113 9.51 3.43 -0.32
C GLN A 113 8.28 2.88 -1.06
N LEU A 114 7.91 1.62 -0.80
CA LEU A 114 6.73 0.98 -1.38
C LEU A 114 5.45 1.71 -0.96
N ALA A 115 5.25 1.95 0.35
CA ALA A 115 4.10 2.69 0.85
C ALA A 115 4.00 4.09 0.24
N ARG A 116 5.12 4.83 0.22
CA ARG A 116 5.15 6.18 -0.34
C ARG A 116 4.91 6.19 -1.84
N LYS A 117 5.44 5.22 -2.58
CA LYS A 117 5.22 5.10 -4.04
C LYS A 117 3.75 4.82 -4.33
N ALA A 118 3.13 3.89 -3.61
CA ALA A 118 1.71 3.61 -3.73
C ALA A 118 0.86 4.85 -3.44
N GLY A 119 1.18 5.60 -2.37
CA GLY A 119 0.50 6.84 -2.03
C GLY A 119 0.61 7.93 -3.10
N ARG A 120 1.77 8.08 -3.76
CA ARG A 120 1.95 9.06 -4.86
C ARG A 120 1.19 8.70 -6.14
N MET A 121 0.82 7.43 -6.31
CA MET A 121 0.10 6.95 -7.49
C MET A 121 -1.42 7.07 -7.36
N HIS A 122 -1.92 7.40 -6.17
CA HIS A 122 -3.33 7.65 -5.88
C HIS A 122 -3.58 9.16 -5.80
#